data_AF-A0A0P0NE19-F1
#
_entry.id   AF-A0A0P0NE19-F1
#
_cell.length_a   1.000
_cell.length_b   1.000
_cell.length_c   1.000
_cell.angle_alpha   90.00
_cell.angle_beta   90.00
_cell.angle_gamma   90.00
#
_symmetry.space_group_name_H-M   'P 1'
#
loop_
_entity.id
_entity.type
_entity.pdbx_description
1 polymer ?
#
loop_
_entity_poly.entity_id
_entity_poly.type
_entity_poly.pdbx_seq_one_letter_code
_entity_poly.pdbx_strand_id
1 'polypeptide(L)'
;METQQLLPHGIDFFHLPLEKGTVILSLETLNRHSAFRRTRKPFLYIKQRKISFQSEILTIGITLGEEKEEMVYLQVKPTELLVGCSVDTSESYLSRYAYYALQDLMNHSGECDFKEFYWPDFFHPKTGKSKYLNIINDRWGMNVGLKAPYSYFYKPDGYTNETDPHSPQ
;
A
#
# COMPACT_ATOMS: atom_id res chain seq x y z
N MET A 1 7.88 -20.93 -15.69
CA MET A 1 6.52 -21.22 -15.18
C MET A 1 6.15 -20.06 -14.28
N GLU A 2 5.43 -19.09 -14.83
CA GLU A 2 5.01 -17.89 -14.11
C GLU A 2 3.89 -18.24 -13.14
N THR A 3 4.15 -18.03 -11.85
CA THR A 3 3.18 -18.25 -10.80
C THR A 3 2.19 -17.10 -10.83
N GLN A 4 0.98 -17.34 -11.34
CA GLN A 4 -0.13 -16.39 -11.24
C GLN A 4 -0.41 -16.12 -9.75
N GLN A 5 0.00 -14.94 -9.28
CA GLN A 5 -0.35 -14.44 -7.96
C GLN A 5 -1.86 -14.18 -7.94
N LEU A 6 -2.53 -14.69 -6.91
CA LEU A 6 -3.95 -14.48 -6.63
C LEU A 6 -4.20 -13.01 -6.25
N LEU A 7 -4.20 -12.14 -7.26
CA LEU A 7 -4.84 -10.83 -7.22
C LEU A 7 -6.37 -11.03 -7.23
N PRO A 8 -7.18 -10.10 -6.70
CA PRO A 8 -8.61 -10.08 -7.01
C PRO A 8 -8.75 -10.08 -8.54
N HIS A 9 -9.30 -11.15 -9.11
CA HIS A 9 -9.33 -11.33 -10.56
C HIS A 9 -9.98 -10.11 -11.24
N GLY A 10 -9.22 -9.45 -12.13
CA GLY A 10 -9.73 -8.36 -12.98
C GLY A 10 -9.52 -6.93 -12.48
N ILE A 11 -8.62 -6.68 -11.52
CA ILE A 11 -8.27 -5.31 -11.09
C ILE A 11 -6.97 -4.87 -11.74
N ASP A 12 -7.03 -3.78 -12.50
CA ASP A 12 -5.86 -3.10 -13.04
C ASP A 12 -5.18 -2.25 -11.94
N PHE A 13 -3.85 -2.17 -12.02
CA PHE A 13 -3.05 -1.38 -11.10
C PHE A 13 -2.52 -0.13 -11.79
N PHE A 14 -2.71 1.00 -11.14
CA PHE A 14 -2.03 2.24 -11.46
C PHE A 14 -0.69 2.28 -10.71
N HIS A 15 0.38 2.66 -11.40
CA HIS A 15 1.73 2.68 -10.85
C HIS A 15 2.10 4.09 -10.37
N LEU A 16 2.27 4.26 -9.06
CA LEU A 16 2.76 5.51 -8.47
C LEU A 16 4.23 5.38 -8.07
N PRO A 17 5.14 6.24 -8.57
CA PRO A 17 6.52 6.21 -8.11
C PRO A 17 6.62 6.61 -6.63
N LEU A 18 7.52 5.97 -5.91
CA LEU A 18 7.86 6.32 -4.52
C LEU A 18 9.14 7.17 -4.51
N GLU A 19 9.36 7.90 -3.41
CA GLU A 19 10.56 8.72 -3.24
C GLU A 19 11.80 7.84 -3.28
N LYS A 20 12.83 8.29 -4.01
CA LYS A 20 13.97 7.44 -4.41
C LYS A 20 14.58 6.69 -3.23
N GLY A 21 14.57 5.37 -3.35
CA GLY A 21 15.10 4.42 -2.38
C GLY A 21 14.17 4.16 -1.20
N THR A 22 13.21 5.03 -0.92
CA THR A 22 12.28 4.86 0.20
C THR A 22 11.00 4.15 -0.25
N VAL A 23 10.15 3.84 0.71
CA VAL A 23 8.76 3.42 0.47
C VAL A 23 7.77 4.54 0.82
N ILE A 24 8.19 5.80 0.65
CA ILE A 24 7.41 7.00 0.96
C ILE A 24 6.75 7.53 -0.31
N LEU A 25 5.46 7.83 -0.22
CA LEU A 25 4.73 8.57 -1.27
C LEU A 25 4.51 10.01 -0.81
N SER A 26 4.89 10.97 -1.65
CA SER A 26 4.61 12.39 -1.42
C SER A 26 3.31 12.85 -2.08
N LEU A 27 2.68 13.86 -1.50
CA LEU A 27 1.50 14.52 -2.05
C LEU A 27 1.80 15.19 -3.39
N GLU A 28 3.03 15.67 -3.59
CA GLU A 28 3.46 16.22 -4.87
C GLU A 28 3.40 15.16 -5.97
N THR A 29 3.98 13.98 -5.72
CA THR A 29 3.95 12.85 -6.65
C THR A 29 2.52 12.37 -6.90
N LEU A 30 1.71 12.18 -5.85
CA LEU A 30 0.30 11.81 -6.00
C LEU A 30 -0.48 12.80 -6.86
N ASN A 31 -0.28 14.11 -6.65
CA ASN A 31 -0.91 15.14 -7.46
C ASN A 31 -0.40 15.07 -8.90
N ARG A 32 0.92 15.02 -9.12
CA ARG A 32 1.51 15.02 -10.47
C ARG A 32 0.96 13.90 -11.36
N HIS A 33 0.67 12.73 -10.78
CA HIS A 33 0.21 11.54 -11.50
C HIS A 33 -1.32 11.34 -11.49
N SER A 34 -2.09 12.25 -10.89
CA SER A 34 -3.55 12.16 -10.82
C SER A 34 -4.24 13.31 -11.55
N ALA A 35 -5.45 13.07 -12.05
CA ALA A 35 -6.33 14.15 -12.53
C ALA A 35 -7.02 14.91 -11.36
N PHE A 36 -7.02 14.34 -10.16
CA PHE A 36 -7.70 14.88 -8.99
C PHE A 36 -6.77 15.73 -8.13
N ARG A 37 -7.33 16.76 -7.48
CA ARG A 37 -6.63 17.61 -6.51
C ARG A 37 -7.50 17.75 -5.26
N ARG A 38 -6.87 17.92 -4.10
CA ARG A 38 -7.59 18.31 -2.88
C ARG A 38 -8.35 19.60 -3.18
N THR A 39 -9.67 19.50 -3.24
CA THR A 39 -10.50 20.69 -3.32
C THR A 39 -10.40 21.43 -2.00
N ARG A 40 -10.28 22.76 -2.02
CA ARG A 40 -10.39 23.60 -0.81
C ARG A 40 -11.79 23.57 -0.17
N LYS A 41 -12.71 22.74 -0.68
CA LYS A 41 -14.04 22.57 -0.10
C LYS A 41 -13.89 21.95 1.31
N PRO A 42 -14.32 22.66 2.37
CA PRO A 42 -14.10 22.20 3.74
C PRO A 42 -14.95 21.00 4.17
N PHE A 43 -15.81 20.47 3.31
CA PHE A 43 -16.92 19.59 3.72
C PHE A 43 -16.93 18.20 3.07
N LEU A 44 -15.92 17.81 2.29
CA LEU A 44 -15.88 16.41 1.83
C LEU A 44 -15.50 15.52 3.01
N TYR A 45 -16.49 14.89 3.61
CA TYR A 45 -16.29 13.90 4.67
C TYR A 45 -15.71 12.64 4.05
N ILE A 46 -14.50 12.27 4.47
CA ILE A 46 -13.83 11.04 4.05
C ILE A 46 -13.87 10.09 5.24
N LYS A 47 -14.44 8.90 5.03
CA LYS A 47 -14.38 7.82 6.00
C LYS A 47 -13.53 6.71 5.43
N GLN A 48 -12.47 6.37 6.15
CA GLN A 48 -11.52 5.34 5.74
C GLN A 48 -11.32 4.29 6.83
N ARG A 49 -11.15 3.02 6.43
CA ARG A 49 -10.73 1.94 7.32
C ARG A 49 -9.82 0.93 6.60
N LYS A 50 -8.79 0.46 7.29
CA LYS A 50 -7.96 -0.68 6.83
C LYS A 50 -8.76 -1.97 7.05
N ILE A 51 -9.03 -2.73 5.99
CA ILE A 51 -9.90 -3.92 6.02
C ILE A 51 -9.08 -5.19 6.23
N SER A 52 -8.07 -5.41 5.40
CA SER A 52 -7.24 -6.62 5.45
C SER A 52 -5.83 -6.35 4.91
N PHE A 53 -4.88 -7.16 5.34
CA PHE A 53 -3.56 -7.26 4.73
C PHE A 53 -3.27 -8.72 4.44
N GLN A 54 -3.22 -9.08 3.16
CA GLN A 54 -3.02 -10.46 2.70
C GLN A 54 -2.32 -10.46 1.34
N SER A 55 -1.47 -11.46 1.08
CA SER A 55 -0.69 -11.53 -0.17
C SER A 55 0.04 -10.22 -0.51
N GLU A 56 0.60 -9.53 0.50
CA GLU A 56 1.24 -8.20 0.36
C GLU A 56 0.31 -7.04 -0.06
N ILE A 57 -1.01 -7.28 -0.11
CA ILE A 57 -2.00 -6.27 -0.50
C ILE A 57 -2.72 -5.76 0.74
N LEU A 58 -2.59 -4.46 0.98
CA LEU A 58 -3.42 -3.73 1.91
C LEU A 58 -4.73 -3.35 1.22
N THR A 59 -5.85 -3.80 1.78
CA THR A 59 -7.19 -3.42 1.34
C THR A 59 -7.73 -2.34 2.26
N ILE A 60 -8.16 -1.23 1.69
CA ILE A 60 -8.75 -0.09 2.38
C ILE A 60 -10.18 0.09 1.88
N GLY A 61 -11.12 0.23 2.80
CA GLY A 61 -12.47 0.70 2.50
C GLY A 61 -12.50 2.22 2.62
N ILE A 62 -13.04 2.90 1.60
CA ILE A 62 -13.21 4.35 1.59
C ILE A 62 -14.65 4.73 1.20
N THR A 63 -15.18 5.72 1.90
CA THR A 63 -16.46 6.37 1.59
C THR A 63 -16.24 7.88 1.47
N LEU A 64 -16.72 8.45 0.36
CA LEU A 64 -16.66 9.89 0.09
C LEU A 64 -18.06 10.50 0.25
N GLY A 65 -18.27 11.29 1.30
CA GLY A 65 -19.59 11.84 1.63
C GLY A 65 -20.61 10.74 1.93
N GLU A 66 -21.70 10.70 1.16
CA GLU A 66 -22.80 9.73 1.27
C GLU A 66 -22.74 8.63 0.19
N GLU A 67 -21.64 8.55 -0.55
CA GLU A 67 -21.46 7.57 -1.60
C GLU A 67 -21.27 6.15 -1.03
N LYS A 68 -21.27 5.14 -1.92
CA LYS A 68 -21.01 3.75 -1.50
C LYS A 68 -19.55 3.59 -1.06
N GLU A 69 -19.32 2.62 -0.15
CA GLU A 69 -17.96 2.22 0.22
C GLU A 69 -17.32 1.48 -0.96
N GLU A 70 -16.15 1.97 -1.38
CA GLU A 70 -15.33 1.38 -2.43
C GLU A 70 -14.03 0.85 -1.83
N MET A 71 -13.41 -0.10 -2.53
CA MET A 71 -12.20 -0.79 -2.10
C MET A 71 -10.98 -0.25 -2.85
N VAL A 72 -9.94 0.10 -2.10
CA VAL A 72 -8.64 0.50 -2.63
C VAL A 72 -7.62 -0.57 -2.24
N TYR A 73 -6.85 -1.03 -3.21
CA TYR A 73 -5.87 -2.11 -3.05
C TYR A 73 -4.48 -1.53 -3.23
N LEU A 74 -3.65 -1.63 -2.21
CA LEU A 74 -2.29 -1.10 -2.21
C LEU A 74 -1.29 -2.24 -2.08
N GLN A 75 -0.34 -2.31 -3.01
CA GLN A 75 0.81 -3.21 -2.90
C GLN A 75 2.10 -2.39 -3.01
N VAL A 76 2.94 -2.48 -1.98
CA VAL A 76 4.18 -1.72 -1.89
C VAL A 76 5.29 -2.50 -2.58
N LYS A 77 5.97 -1.87 -3.53
CA LYS A 77 7.18 -2.38 -4.20
C LYS A 77 8.38 -1.46 -3.87
N PRO A 78 9.63 -1.91 -4.12
CA PRO A 78 10.82 -1.12 -3.76
C PRO A 78 10.86 0.30 -4.35
N THR A 79 10.27 0.51 -5.53
CA THR A 79 10.35 1.79 -6.26
C THR A 79 8.99 2.43 -6.52
N GLU A 80 7.91 1.70 -6.28
CA GLU A 80 6.57 2.12 -6.66
C GLU A 80 5.50 1.55 -5.73
N LEU A 81 4.36 2.22 -5.69
CA LEU A 81 3.14 1.76 -5.07
C LEU A 81 2.17 1.37 -6.17
N LEU A 82 1.80 0.10 -6.21
CA LEU A 82 0.74 -0.38 -7.09
C LEU A 82 -0.60 -0.07 -6.43
N VAL A 83 -1.46 0.64 -7.13
CA VAL A 83 -2.75 1.11 -6.63
C VAL A 83 -3.88 0.63 -7.51
N GLY A 84 -4.69 -0.28 -6.99
CA GLY A 84 -5.94 -0.73 -7.59
C GLY A 84 -7.15 -0.10 -6.90
N CYS A 85 -8.30 -0.09 -7.58
CA CYS A 85 -9.58 0.26 -6.98
C CYS A 85 -10.69 -0.64 -7.52
N SER A 86 -11.76 -0.85 -6.76
CA SER A 86 -12.97 -1.53 -7.22
C SER A 86 -13.68 -0.81 -8.35
N VAL A 87 -13.41 0.49 -8.53
CA VAL A 87 -14.02 1.34 -9.56
C VAL A 87 -12.98 2.24 -10.22
N ASP A 88 -13.12 2.42 -11.53
CA ASP A 88 -12.47 3.47 -12.33
C ASP A 88 -10.96 3.62 -12.10
N THR A 89 -10.22 2.51 -12.00
CA THR A 89 -8.74 2.51 -12.05
C THR A 89 -8.28 1.68 -13.26
N SER A 90 -7.27 2.18 -13.95
CA SER A 90 -6.53 1.48 -15.01
C SER A 90 -5.05 1.82 -14.91
N GLU A 91 -4.22 1.23 -15.75
CA GLU A 91 -2.78 1.55 -15.82
C GLU A 91 -2.50 3.05 -16.05
N SER A 92 -3.38 3.77 -16.75
CA SER A 92 -3.22 5.18 -17.10
C SER A 92 -4.09 6.15 -16.29
N TYR A 93 -4.95 5.65 -15.40
CA TYR A 93 -5.91 6.48 -14.68
C TYR A 93 -6.10 6.01 -13.24
N LEU A 94 -5.86 6.92 -12.29
CA LEU A 94 -6.08 6.71 -10.88
C LEU A 94 -7.50 7.16 -10.48
N SER A 95 -8.30 6.22 -9.98
CA SER A 95 -9.66 6.49 -9.47
C SER A 95 -9.69 7.62 -8.44
N ARG A 96 -10.81 8.36 -8.41
CA ARG A 96 -11.08 9.38 -7.40
C ARG A 96 -10.98 8.81 -5.98
N TYR A 97 -11.51 7.61 -5.76
CA TYR A 97 -11.50 6.96 -4.45
C TYR A 97 -10.07 6.60 -4.02
N ALA A 98 -9.28 6.04 -4.93
CA ALA A 98 -7.87 5.75 -4.68
C ALA A 98 -7.07 7.03 -4.35
N TYR A 99 -7.30 8.12 -5.11
CA TYR A 99 -6.66 9.40 -4.83
C TYR A 99 -6.97 9.92 -3.42
N TYR A 100 -8.25 9.94 -3.03
CA TYR A 100 -8.63 10.43 -1.70
C TYR A 100 -8.18 9.50 -0.58
N ALA A 101 -8.14 8.18 -0.79
CA ALA A 101 -7.61 7.24 0.19
C ALA A 101 -6.12 7.47 0.46
N LEU A 102 -5.32 7.66 -0.60
CA LEU A 102 -3.89 7.96 -0.45
C LEU A 102 -3.65 9.32 0.19
N GLN A 103 -4.44 10.33 -0.19
CA GLN A 103 -4.36 11.65 0.42
C GLN A 103 -4.70 11.63 1.91
N ASP A 104 -5.74 10.89 2.32
CA ASP A 104 -6.15 10.80 3.72
C ASP A 104 -5.07 10.08 4.57
N LEU A 105 -4.42 9.05 4.02
CA LEU A 105 -3.25 8.41 4.65
C LEU A 105 -2.09 9.38 4.91
N MET A 106 -1.88 10.36 4.02
CA MET A 106 -0.85 11.41 4.17
C MET A 106 -1.22 12.48 5.21
N ASN A 107 -2.46 12.49 5.72
CA ASN A 107 -2.95 13.43 6.73
C ASN A 107 -2.48 14.89 6.47
N HIS A 108 -1.85 15.52 7.47
CA HIS A 108 -1.28 16.86 7.38
C HIS A 108 0.21 16.87 7.03
N SER A 109 0.90 15.73 7.05
CA SER A 109 2.33 15.65 6.70
C SER A 109 2.56 15.85 5.21
N GLY A 110 1.58 15.53 4.37
CA GLY A 110 1.74 15.59 2.92
C GLY A 110 2.60 14.45 2.37
N GLU A 111 2.93 13.46 3.20
CA GLU A 111 3.70 12.27 2.85
C GLU A 111 3.17 11.09 3.66
N CYS A 112 3.27 9.88 3.10
CA CYS A 112 2.91 8.64 3.78
C CYS A 112 4.03 7.60 3.62
N ASP A 113 4.53 7.09 4.75
CA ASP A 113 5.49 5.99 4.78
C ASP A 113 4.77 4.64 4.79
N PHE A 114 4.96 3.85 3.74
CA PHE A 114 4.35 2.53 3.61
C PHE A 114 5.19 1.39 4.20
N LYS A 115 6.27 1.69 4.94
CA LYS A 115 7.16 0.68 5.54
C LYS A 115 6.40 -0.35 6.37
N GLU A 116 5.35 0.04 7.09
CA GLU A 116 4.50 -0.89 7.86
C GLU A 116 3.95 -2.04 6.99
N PHE A 117 3.62 -1.77 5.73
CA PHE A 117 2.98 -2.70 4.79
C PHE A 117 3.94 -3.33 3.78
N TYR A 118 5.23 -3.02 3.85
CA TYR A 118 6.25 -3.62 2.98
C TYR A 118 6.80 -4.91 3.60
N TRP A 119 6.32 -6.06 3.12
CA TRP A 119 6.72 -7.39 3.58
C TRP A 119 6.88 -8.38 2.40
N PRO A 120 7.86 -8.14 1.52
CA PRO A 120 8.05 -8.97 0.32
C PRO A 120 8.43 -10.41 0.73
N ASP A 121 7.85 -11.41 0.06
CA ASP A 121 8.15 -12.84 0.24
C ASP A 121 7.77 -13.43 1.63
N PHE A 122 7.04 -12.69 2.46
CA PHE A 122 6.55 -13.17 3.76
C PHE A 122 5.23 -13.96 3.66
N PHE A 123 4.65 -14.08 2.47
CA PHE A 123 3.34 -14.69 2.24
C PHE A 123 3.45 -15.99 1.45
N HIS A 124 2.63 -16.98 1.83
CA HIS A 124 2.59 -18.23 1.11
C HIS A 124 1.84 -18.06 -0.24
N PRO A 125 2.46 -18.40 -1.39
CA PRO A 125 1.92 -18.07 -2.73
C PRO A 125 0.51 -18.58 -3.00
N LYS A 126 0.16 -19.75 -2.45
CA LYS A 126 -1.15 -20.40 -2.68
C LYS A 126 -2.25 -19.95 -1.72
N THR A 127 -1.90 -19.53 -0.51
CA THR A 127 -2.89 -19.29 0.55
C THR A 127 -3.02 -17.82 0.91
N GLY A 128 -2.08 -16.97 0.47
CA GLY A 128 -2.05 -15.54 0.79
C GLY A 128 -1.84 -15.23 2.27
N LYS A 129 -1.59 -16.26 3.10
CA LYS A 129 -1.37 -16.14 4.54
C LYS A 129 0.12 -16.12 4.85
N SER A 130 0.49 -15.34 5.86
CA SER A 130 1.84 -15.40 6.40
C SER A 130 1.89 -16.30 7.63
N LYS A 131 2.86 -17.23 7.64
CA LYS A 131 3.20 -17.97 8.88
C LYS A 131 4.03 -17.11 9.84
N TYR A 132 4.70 -16.08 9.31
CA TYR A 132 5.69 -15.26 10.00
C TYR A 132 5.11 -14.00 10.62
N LEU A 133 4.12 -13.39 9.96
CA LEU A 133 3.57 -12.10 10.37
C LEU A 133 2.39 -12.25 11.32
N ASN A 134 2.38 -11.40 12.35
CA ASN A 134 1.23 -11.08 13.15
C ASN A 134 0.52 -9.88 12.52
N ILE A 135 -0.70 -10.09 12.05
CA ILE A 135 -1.53 -9.06 11.42
C ILE A 135 -2.71 -8.85 12.34
N ILE A 136 -2.69 -7.76 13.09
CA ILE A 136 -3.77 -7.38 14.01
C ILE A 136 -4.55 -6.27 13.33
N ASN A 137 -5.85 -6.46 13.15
CA ASN A 137 -6.76 -5.40 12.74
C ASN A 137 -7.79 -5.21 13.86
N ASP A 138 -7.72 -4.09 14.55
CA ASP A 138 -8.62 -3.74 15.64
C ASP A 138 -9.22 -2.34 15.45
N ARG A 139 -9.95 -1.84 16.45
CA ARG A 139 -10.60 -0.52 16.39
C ARG A 139 -9.62 0.66 16.30
N TRP A 140 -8.35 0.45 16.64
CA TRP A 140 -7.29 1.46 16.62
C TRP A 140 -6.50 1.45 15.31
N GLY A 141 -6.63 0.37 14.53
CA GLY A 141 -6.10 0.27 13.19
C GLY A 141 -5.54 -1.11 12.88
N MET A 142 -4.71 -1.16 11.85
CA MET A 142 -4.02 -2.37 11.45
C MET A 142 -2.55 -2.25 11.75
N ASN A 143 -2.02 -3.22 12.49
CA ASN A 143 -0.60 -3.39 12.75
C ASN A 143 -0.09 -4.67 12.10
N VAL A 144 1.04 -4.56 11.42
CA VAL A 144 1.72 -5.69 10.79
C VAL A 144 3.14 -5.79 11.33
N GLY A 145 3.42 -6.89 12.02
CA GLY A 145 4.73 -7.15 12.62
C GLY A 145 5.11 -8.63 12.53
N LEU A 146 6.35 -8.95 12.92
CA LEU A 146 6.78 -10.34 13.07
C LEU A 146 6.12 -10.97 14.29
N LYS A 147 5.74 -12.25 14.21
CA LYS A 147 5.38 -13.02 15.41
C LYS A 147 6.63 -13.20 16.28
N ALA A 148 6.44 -13.29 17.59
CA ALA A 148 7.53 -13.44 18.57
C ALA A 148 8.58 -14.52 18.23
N PRO A 149 8.23 -15.73 17.72
CA PRO A 149 9.22 -16.73 17.34
C PRO A 149 10.12 -16.35 16.16
N TYR A 150 9.71 -15.34 15.38
CA TYR A 150 10.41 -14.88 14.18
C TYR A 150 10.93 -13.44 14.34
N SER A 151 11.02 -12.91 15.55
CA SER A 151 11.47 -11.52 15.82
C SER A 151 12.87 -11.22 15.30
N TYR A 152 13.71 -12.24 15.12
CA TYR A 152 15.06 -12.14 14.55
C TYR A 152 15.09 -12.06 13.02
N PHE A 153 13.95 -12.22 12.34
CA PHE A 153 13.91 -12.15 10.89
C PHE A 153 14.12 -10.70 10.44
N TYR A 154 15.01 -10.53 9.47
CA TYR A 154 15.25 -9.22 8.88
C TYR A 154 14.02 -8.80 8.06
N LYS A 155 13.46 -7.63 8.38
CA LYS A 155 12.48 -6.97 7.52
C LYS A 155 13.26 -6.16 6.48
N PRO A 156 13.09 -6.41 5.18
CA PRO A 156 13.70 -5.59 4.15
C PRO A 156 13.28 -4.14 4.35
N ASP A 157 14.24 -3.24 4.53
CA ASP A 157 13.97 -1.83 4.83
C ASP A 157 13.51 -1.03 3.58
N GLY A 158 13.11 -1.69 2.51
CA GLY A 158 12.91 -1.08 1.18
C GLY A 158 14.22 -0.79 0.44
N TYR A 159 15.36 -0.92 1.13
CA TYR A 159 16.71 -0.74 0.61
C TYR A 159 17.51 -2.04 0.70
N THR A 160 18.09 -2.47 -0.42
CA THR A 160 19.38 -3.18 -0.43
C THR A 160 20.40 -2.16 -0.91
N ASN A 161 21.18 -1.59 0.01
CA ASN A 161 22.48 -1.07 -0.40
C ASN A 161 23.33 -2.29 -0.73
N GLU A 162 23.46 -2.63 -2.01
CA GLU A 162 24.61 -3.42 -2.47
C GLU A 162 25.86 -2.56 -2.32
N THR A 163 26.32 -2.46 -1.09
CA THR A 163 27.71 -2.19 -0.73
C THR A 163 27.98 -3.03 0.51
N ASP A 164 28.12 -4.33 0.30
CA ASP A 164 28.81 -5.21 1.24
C ASP A 164 30.32 -5.13 0.92
N PRO A 165 31.17 -4.47 1.74
CA PRO A 165 32.61 -4.43 1.52
C PRO A 165 33.31 -5.67 2.11
N HIS A 166 32.59 -6.66 2.64
CA HIS A 166 33.19 -7.80 3.33
C HIS A 166 32.84 -9.13 2.66
N SER A 167 33.27 -9.29 1.42
CA SER A 167 33.63 -10.62 0.91
C SER A 167 35.06 -10.95 1.37
N PRO A 168 35.27 -11.96 2.22
CA PRO A 168 36.62 -12.46 2.49
C PRO A 168 37.13 -13.20 1.25
N GLN A 169 38.28 -12.77 0.73
CA GLN A 169 39.15 -13.59 -0.11
C GLN A 169 39.94 -14.56 0.75
#